data_AF-A0A0B7IS42-F1
#
_entry.id   AF-A0A0B7IS42-F1
#
_cell.length_a   1.000
_cell.length_b   1.000
_cell.length_c   1.000
_cell.angle_alpha   90.00
_cell.angle_beta   90.00
_cell.angle_gamma   90.00
#
_symmetry.space_group_name_H-M   'P 1'
#
loop_
_entity.id
_entity.type
_entity.pdbx_description
1 polymer ?
#
loop_
_entity_poly.entity_id
_entity_poly.type
_entity_poly.pdbx_seq_one_letter_code
_entity_poly.pdbx_strand_id
1 'polypeptide(L)'
;MTPEIQNRKGATKLENIPQEVLELLNEGSIESVNLTEWLAVNHTALVATVFPKIGISNAYIAEIQELIKNQKKPSTMNTIKLIGAFLYEKYAKSTDYLAVF
;
A
#
# COMPACT_ATOMS: atom_id res chain seq x y z
N MET A 1 7.42 -17.26 5.93
CA MET A 1 6.18 -16.82 6.57
C MET A 1 5.68 -17.93 7.48
N THR A 2 5.45 -17.64 8.76
CA THR A 2 5.09 -18.67 9.75
C THR A 2 3.58 -18.92 9.80
N PRO A 3 3.12 -20.11 10.26
CA PRO A 3 1.70 -20.40 10.46
C PRO A 3 1.00 -19.43 11.42
N GLU A 4 1.72 -18.90 12.41
CA GLU A 4 1.20 -17.95 13.41
C GLU A 4 0.84 -16.61 12.76
N ILE A 5 1.65 -16.12 11.83
CA ILE A 5 1.39 -14.86 11.10
C ILE A 5 0.22 -15.01 10.14
N GLN A 6 0.13 -16.16 9.45
CA GLN A 6 -0.94 -16.43 8.50
C GLN A 6 -2.31 -16.53 9.18
N ASN A 7 -2.37 -17.15 10.36
CA ASN A 7 -3.62 -17.38 11.10
C ASN A 7 -3.80 -16.41 12.29
N ARG A 8 -3.06 -15.28 12.29
CA ARG A 8 -3.09 -14.33 13.41
C ARG A 8 -4.50 -13.73 13.58
N LYS A 9 -4.85 -13.42 14.82
CA LYS A 9 -5.97 -12.54 15.10
C LYS A 9 -5.48 -11.09 15.06
N GLY A 10 -6.09 -10.26 14.22
CA GLY A 10 -5.67 -8.86 14.07
C GLY A 10 -5.78 -8.08 15.37
N ALA A 11 -4.79 -7.23 15.64
CA ALA A 11 -4.75 -6.41 16.85
C ALA A 11 -5.90 -5.40 16.88
N THR A 12 -6.49 -5.17 18.05
CA THR A 12 -7.59 -4.18 18.21
C THR A 12 -7.08 -2.75 18.33
N LYS A 13 -5.79 -2.56 18.66
CA LYS A 13 -5.12 -1.27 18.76
C LYS A 13 -3.84 -1.28 17.93
N LEU A 14 -3.46 -0.11 17.40
CA LEU A 14 -2.28 0.05 16.57
C LEU A 14 -0.99 -0.32 17.32
N GLU A 15 -0.87 0.11 18.59
CA GLU A 15 0.27 -0.20 19.48
C GLU A 15 0.45 -1.71 19.76
N ASN A 16 -0.58 -2.52 19.50
CA ASN A 16 -0.55 -3.96 19.72
C ASN A 16 -0.26 -4.76 18.45
N ILE A 17 -0.05 -4.10 17.31
CA ILE A 17 0.37 -4.79 16.08
C ILE A 17 1.84 -5.18 16.25
N PRO A 18 2.20 -6.47 16.16
CA PRO A 18 3.60 -6.88 16.20
C PRO A 18 4.41 -6.22 15.08
N GLN A 19 5.64 -5.80 15.38
CA GLN A 19 6.50 -5.11 14.42
C GLN A 19 6.68 -5.90 13.12
N GLU A 20 6.91 -7.21 13.21
CA GLU A 20 7.04 -8.10 12.04
C GLU A 20 5.77 -8.11 11.17
N VAL A 21 4.58 -8.06 11.77
CA VAL A 21 3.32 -7.98 11.02
C VAL A 21 3.22 -6.63 10.29
N LEU A 22 3.59 -5.53 10.94
CA LEU A 22 3.57 -4.21 10.33
C LEU A 22 4.56 -4.10 9.14
N GLU A 23 5.75 -4.67 9.27
CA GLU A 23 6.74 -4.75 8.19
C GLU A 23 6.20 -5.53 6.98
N LEU A 24 5.67 -6.73 7.21
CA LEU A 24 5.09 -7.55 6.15
C LEU A 24 3.88 -6.88 5.47
N LEU A 25 3.05 -6.16 6.23
CA LEU A 25 1.95 -5.36 5.68
C LEU A 25 2.46 -4.22 4.80
N ASN A 26 3.50 -3.51 5.24
CA ASN A 26 4.10 -2.40 4.50
C ASN A 26 4.83 -2.86 3.24
N GLU A 27 5.27 -4.12 3.17
CA GLU A 27 5.90 -4.73 1.98
C GLU A 27 4.88 -5.31 0.99
N GLY A 28 3.61 -5.40 1.39
CA GLY A 28 2.58 -6.13 0.66
C GLY A 28 2.79 -7.65 0.65
N SER A 29 3.56 -8.17 1.62
CA SER A 29 3.88 -9.60 1.75
C SER A 29 2.73 -10.39 2.40
N ILE A 30 1.85 -9.71 3.13
CA ILE A 30 0.61 -10.26 3.72
C ILE A 30 -0.56 -9.31 3.58
N GLU A 31 -1.76 -9.87 3.64
CA GLU A 31 -3.01 -9.13 3.74
C GLU A 31 -3.31 -8.72 5.18
N SER A 32 -4.01 -7.59 5.36
CA SER A 32 -4.58 -7.19 6.66
C SER A 32 -5.73 -8.11 7.03
N VAL A 33 -5.81 -8.54 8.28
CA VAL A 33 -6.93 -9.39 8.77
C VAL A 33 -8.03 -8.59 9.49
N ASN A 34 -7.82 -7.28 9.70
CA ASN A 34 -8.82 -6.38 10.26
C ASN A 34 -8.61 -4.91 9.86
N LEU A 35 -9.54 -4.05 10.29
CA LEU A 35 -9.49 -2.61 10.04
C LEU A 35 -8.26 -1.93 10.67
N THR A 36 -7.88 -2.31 11.88
CA THR A 36 -6.77 -1.68 12.62
C THR A 36 -5.43 -1.88 11.91
N GLU A 37 -5.16 -3.09 11.42
CA GLU A 37 -3.98 -3.38 10.61
C GLU A 37 -3.99 -2.62 9.29
N TRP A 38 -5.15 -2.58 8.63
CA TRP A 38 -5.31 -1.84 7.38
C TRP A 38 -5.06 -0.33 7.56
N LEU A 39 -5.51 0.25 8.67
CA LEU A 39 -5.26 1.66 9.01
C LEU A 39 -3.79 1.94 9.39
N ALA A 40 -3.02 0.92 9.80
CA ALA A 40 -1.63 1.06 10.20
C ALA A 40 -0.64 1.01 9.02
N VAL A 41 -1.08 0.60 7.83
CA VAL A 41 -0.22 0.46 6.65
C VAL A 41 0.42 1.79 6.26
N ASN A 42 1.75 1.78 6.12
CA ASN A 42 2.51 2.86 5.49
C ASN A 42 2.42 2.74 3.96
N HIS A 43 1.50 3.49 3.37
CA HIS A 43 1.29 3.47 1.92
C HIS A 43 2.49 3.94 1.09
N THR A 44 3.34 4.81 1.63
CA THR A 44 4.58 5.23 0.93
C THR A 44 5.54 4.05 0.77
N ALA A 45 5.66 3.20 1.80
CA ALA A 45 6.45 1.97 1.75
C ALA A 45 5.79 0.89 0.88
N LEU A 46 4.46 0.74 0.98
CA LEU A 46 3.71 -0.22 0.18
C LEU A 46 3.84 0.06 -1.32
N VAL A 47 3.70 1.32 -1.73
CA VAL A 47 3.89 1.73 -3.12
C VAL A 47 5.32 1.43 -3.58
N ALA A 48 6.33 1.77 -2.77
CA ALA A 48 7.73 1.52 -3.12
C ALA A 48 8.07 0.04 -3.31
N THR A 49 7.38 -0.86 -2.60
CA THR A 49 7.67 -2.29 -2.60
C THR A 49 6.83 -3.07 -3.60
N VAL A 50 5.55 -2.73 -3.77
CA VAL A 50 4.61 -3.49 -4.62
C VAL A 50 4.65 -3.03 -6.07
N PHE A 51 4.71 -1.73 -6.32
CA PHE A 51 4.55 -1.19 -7.68
C PHE A 51 5.65 -1.62 -8.66
N PRO A 52 6.93 -1.70 -8.27
CA PRO A 52 7.97 -2.25 -9.16
C PRO A 52 7.70 -3.72 -9.56
N LYS A 53 7.12 -4.52 -8.65
CA LYS A 53 6.86 -5.94 -8.87
C LYS A 53 5.77 -6.18 -9.92
N ILE A 54 4.90 -5.20 -10.13
CA ILE A 54 3.81 -5.23 -11.13
C ILE A 54 4.10 -4.33 -12.34
N GLY A 55 5.36 -3.93 -12.56
CA GLY A 55 5.75 -3.22 -13.77
C GLY A 55 5.41 -1.72 -13.82
N ILE A 56 5.00 -1.10 -12.71
CA ILE A 56 4.81 0.36 -12.66
C ILE A 56 6.18 1.04 -12.61
N SER A 57 6.37 2.06 -13.46
CA SER A 57 7.64 2.76 -13.60
C SER A 57 8.10 3.48 -12.32
N ASN A 58 9.42 3.52 -12.09
CA ASN A 58 10.02 4.26 -10.97
C ASN A 58 9.69 5.76 -10.98
N ALA A 59 9.45 6.34 -12.16
CA ALA A 59 9.03 7.74 -12.28
C ALA A 59 7.63 7.96 -11.66
N TYR A 60 6.69 7.09 -11.97
CA TYR A 60 5.34 7.14 -11.39
C TYR A 60 5.34 6.82 -9.90
N ILE A 61 6.20 5.90 -9.45
CA ILE A 61 6.37 5.61 -8.03
C ILE A 61 6.83 6.86 -7.27
N ALA A 62 7.86 7.55 -7.78
CA ALA A 62 8.36 8.79 -7.17
C ALA A 62 7.29 9.89 -7.13
N GLU A 63 6.53 10.07 -8.22
CA GLU A 63 5.42 11.04 -8.30
C GLU A 63 4.34 10.73 -7.25
N ILE A 64 3.91 9.48 -7.13
CA ILE A 64 2.92 9.05 -6.13
C ILE A 64 3.43 9.27 -4.71
N GLN A 65 4.69 8.92 -4.41
CA GLN A 65 5.25 9.12 -3.08
C GLN A 65 5.27 10.60 -2.67
N GLU A 66 5.60 11.50 -3.59
CA GLU A 66 5.56 12.94 -3.34
C GLU A 66 4.12 13.45 -3.16
N LEU A 67 3.16 12.92 -3.93
CA LEU A 67 1.73 13.23 -3.75
C LEU A 67 1.20 12.75 -2.39
N ILE A 68 1.59 11.57 -1.92
CA ILE A 68 1.23 11.06 -0.58
C ILE A 68 1.80 11.98 0.50
N LYS A 69 3.09 12.33 0.39
CA LYS A 69 3.79 13.20 1.36
C LYS A 69 3.16 14.59 1.47
N ASN A 70 2.65 15.14 0.36
CA ASN A 70 2.06 16.49 0.32
C ASN A 70 0.57 16.55 0.67
N GLN A 71 -0.03 15.46 1.16
CA GLN A 71 -1.42 15.49 1.62
C GLN A 71 -1.57 16.36 2.87
N LYS A 72 -2.53 17.30 2.85
CA LYS A 72 -2.80 18.19 4.00
C LYS A 72 -3.31 17.46 5.24
N LYS A 73 -4.05 16.36 5.07
CA LYS A 73 -4.67 15.57 6.14
C LYS A 73 -4.64 14.09 5.76
N PRO A 74 -3.50 13.42 5.85
CA PRO A 74 -3.37 12.04 5.38
C PRO A 74 -4.23 11.08 6.21
N SER A 75 -4.88 10.15 5.52
CA SER A 75 -5.62 9.02 6.05
C SER A 75 -5.48 7.85 5.08
N THR A 76 -5.71 6.62 5.54
CA THR A 76 -5.76 5.45 4.65
C THR A 76 -6.77 5.68 3.51
N MET A 77 -7.97 6.17 3.83
CA MET A 77 -9.05 6.37 2.86
C MET A 77 -8.77 7.40 1.77
N ASN A 78 -8.16 8.55 2.08
CA ASN A 78 -7.82 9.53 1.03
C ASN A 78 -6.51 9.17 0.32
N THR A 79 -5.61 8.44 0.96
CA THR A 79 -4.37 7.97 0.34
C THR A 79 -4.66 6.92 -0.73
N ILE A 80 -5.48 5.91 -0.45
CA ILE A 80 -5.86 4.92 -1.48
C ILE A 80 -6.64 5.58 -2.63
N LYS A 81 -7.48 6.57 -2.35
CA LYS A 81 -8.22 7.32 -3.39
C LYS A 81 -7.26 8.11 -4.28
N LEU A 82 -6.27 8.76 -3.69
CA LEU A 82 -5.23 9.47 -4.42
C LEU A 82 -4.45 8.52 -5.33
N ILE A 83 -3.99 7.38 -4.79
CA ILE A 83 -3.25 6.37 -5.55
C ILE A 83 -4.10 5.84 -6.71
N GLY A 84 -5.35 5.46 -6.45
CA GLY A 84 -6.26 4.95 -7.47
C GLY A 84 -6.57 5.97 -8.57
N ALA A 85 -6.82 7.24 -8.19
CA ALA A 85 -7.05 8.32 -9.16
C ALA A 85 -5.80 8.57 -10.04
N PHE A 86 -4.62 8.54 -9.44
CA PHE A 86 -3.36 8.66 -10.16
C PHE A 86 -3.19 7.54 -11.19
N LEU A 87 -3.37 6.28 -10.77
CA LEU A 87 -3.24 5.13 -11.68
C LEU A 87 -4.26 5.21 -12.82
N TYR A 88 -5.51 5.58 -12.51
CA TYR A 88 -6.53 5.80 -13.53
C TYR A 88 -6.10 6.89 -14.53
N GLU A 89 -5.60 8.03 -14.07
CA GLU A 89 -5.16 9.12 -14.95
C GLU A 89 -4.05 8.68 -15.91
N LYS A 90 -3.04 7.94 -15.41
CA LYS A 90 -1.90 7.50 -16.24
C LYS A 90 -2.26 6.39 -17.21
N TYR A 91 -3.13 5.46 -16.82
CA TYR A 91 -3.34 4.21 -17.55
C TYR A 91 -4.69 4.10 -18.27
N ALA A 92 -5.74 4.86 -17.89
CA ALA A 92 -7.08 4.67 -18.46
C ALA A 92 -7.19 5.00 -19.95
N LYS A 93 -6.21 5.73 -20.50
CA LYS A 93 -6.17 6.15 -21.91
C LYS A 93 -5.06 5.47 -22.72
N SER A 94 -4.28 4.58 -22.11
CA SER A 94 -3.23 3.84 -22.80
C SER A 94 -3.45 2.33 -22.67
N THR A 95 -2.71 1.54 -23.45
CA THR A 95 -2.66 0.08 -23.30
C THR A 95 -1.56 -0.36 -22.35
N ASP A 96 -0.86 0.58 -21.70
CA ASP A 96 0.27 0.27 -20.80
C ASP A 96 -0.18 -0.51 -19.57
N TYR A 97 -1.47 -0.49 -19.23
CA TYR A 97 -2.02 -1.32 -18.15
C TYR A 97 -1.88 -2.82 -18.45
N LEU A 98 -1.78 -3.23 -19.72
CA LEU A 98 -1.56 -4.63 -20.11
C LEU A 98 -0.19 -5.16 -19.67
N ALA A 99 0.76 -4.28 -19.37
CA ALA A 99 2.05 -4.67 -18.79
C ALA A 99 1.99 -4.82 -17.26
N VAL A 100 0.88 -4.40 -16.64
CA VAL A 100 0.68 -4.35 -15.18
C VAL A 100 -0.33 -5.40 -14.70
N PHE A 101 -1.33 -5.75 -15.53
CA PHE A 101 -2.40 -6.71 -15.26
C PHE A 101 -2.49 -7.78 -16.36
#